data_AF-G0R6V5-F1
#
_entry.id   AF-G0R6V5-F1
#
_cell.length_a   1.000
_cell.length_b   1.000
_cell.length_c   1.000
_cell.angle_alpha   90.00
_cell.angle_beta   90.00
_cell.angle_gamma   90.00
#
_symmetry.space_group_name_H-M   'P 1'
#
loop_
_entity.id
_entity.type
_entity.pdbx_description
1 polymer ?
#
loop_
_entity_poly.entity_id
_entity_poly.type
_entity_poly.pdbx_seq_one_letter_code
_entity_poly.pdbx_strand_id
1 'polypeptide(L)'
;MTNVVFGRIGEKFLAWTDEDPPLDEVLASVTLYWLTETFPRSIYPYRQLFTPGIIGAHENPQWHINKPFGYSFFPKELAPIPRAWVETTGNLNIYRQHESGGHFAAMEKSEDLLADVEEFLGLVWEN
;
A
#
# COMPACT_ATOMS: atom_id res chain seq x y z
N MET A 1 3.74 17.17 21.76
CA MET A 1 3.10 16.26 20.77
C MET A 1 3.41 16.66 19.33
N THR A 2 3.47 17.95 18.99
CA THR A 2 3.71 18.45 17.61
C THR A 2 4.94 17.86 16.92
N ASN A 3 6.11 17.88 17.57
CA ASN A 3 7.36 17.39 16.96
C ASN A 3 7.38 15.87 16.71
N VAL A 4 6.53 15.10 17.40
CA VAL A 4 6.50 13.64 17.29
C VAL A 4 5.76 13.22 16.02
N VAL A 5 4.69 13.91 15.65
CA VAL A 5 3.90 13.60 14.44
C VAL A 5 4.72 13.88 13.17
N PHE A 6 5.37 15.04 13.12
CA PHE A 6 6.22 15.43 11.99
C PHE A 6 7.38 14.46 11.77
N GLY A 7 8.14 14.13 12.82
CA GLY A 7 9.26 13.19 12.71
C GLY A 7 8.80 11.78 12.33
N ARG A 8 7.73 11.27 12.94
CA ARG A 8 7.26 9.88 12.71
C ARG A 8 6.68 9.66 11.32
N ILE A 9 5.90 10.62 10.80
CA ILE A 9 5.26 10.50 9.49
C ILE A 9 6.25 10.85 8.38
N GLY A 10 7.00 11.94 8.53
CA GLY A 10 7.98 12.38 7.54
C GLY A 10 9.07 11.34 7.26
N GLU A 11 9.55 10.64 8.31
CA GLU A 11 10.49 9.53 8.14
C GLU A 11 9.97 8.46 7.17
N LYS A 12 8.66 8.17 7.18
CA LYS A 12 8.08 7.12 6.32
C LYS A 12 7.99 7.55 4.87
N PHE A 13 7.70 8.82 4.60
CA PHE A 13 7.74 9.37 3.25
C PHE A 13 9.13 9.27 2.63
N LEU A 14 10.20 9.48 3.42
CA LEU A 14 11.58 9.36 2.92
C LEU A 14 12.04 7.90 2.81
N ALA A 15 11.61 7.03 3.73
CA ALA A 15 12.11 5.66 3.79
C ALA A 15 11.35 4.67 2.89
N TRP A 16 10.11 4.97 2.51
CA TRP A 16 9.21 4.02 1.83
C TRP A 16 8.95 4.36 0.36
N THR A 17 9.47 5.48 -0.12
CA THR A 17 9.43 5.86 -1.53
C THR A 17 10.69 5.36 -2.26
N ASP A 18 10.61 5.24 -3.58
CA ASP A 18 11.78 4.97 -4.43
C ASP A 18 12.63 6.24 -4.65
N GLU A 19 11.96 7.39 -4.76
CA GLU A 19 12.57 8.70 -4.88
C GLU A 19 12.00 9.64 -3.80
N ASP A 20 12.86 10.48 -3.20
CA ASP A 20 12.46 11.41 -2.15
C ASP A 20 11.32 12.33 -2.66
N PRO A 21 10.14 12.32 -2.00
CA PRO A 21 9.03 13.15 -2.44
C PRO A 21 9.31 14.63 -2.16
N PRO A 22 8.68 15.53 -2.94
CA PRO A 22 8.72 16.96 -2.65
C PRO A 22 8.31 17.28 -1.21
N LEU A 23 9.06 18.18 -0.56
CA LEU A 23 8.85 18.51 0.85
C LEU A 23 7.43 19.07 1.11
N ASP A 24 6.87 19.81 0.16
CA ASP A 24 5.52 20.33 0.21
C ASP A 24 4.45 19.23 0.24
N GLU A 25 4.63 18.11 -0.47
CA GLU A 25 3.73 16.95 -0.39
C GLU A 25 3.77 16.29 1.00
N VAL A 26 4.97 16.09 1.54
CA VAL A 26 5.16 15.56 2.89
C VAL A 26 4.51 16.48 3.92
N LEU A 27 4.78 17.79 3.83
CA LEU A 27 4.20 18.79 4.73
C LEU A 27 2.69 18.89 4.59
N ALA A 28 2.12 18.75 3.38
CA ALA A 28 0.68 18.75 3.17
C ALA A 28 0.02 17.58 3.91
N SER A 29 0.56 16.37 3.76
CA SER A 29 0.05 15.17 4.45
C SER A 29 0.16 15.29 5.97
N VAL A 30 1.33 15.71 6.48
CA VAL A 30 1.54 15.87 7.93
C VAL A 30 0.66 16.97 8.51
N THR A 31 0.51 18.10 7.79
CA THR A 31 -0.37 19.20 8.19
C THR A 31 -1.82 18.74 8.26
N LEU A 32 -2.27 17.96 7.27
CA LEU A 32 -3.61 17.37 7.30
C LEU A 32 -3.79 16.47 8.53
N TYR A 33 -2.86 15.54 8.78
CA TYR A 33 -2.89 14.68 9.96
C TYR A 33 -2.92 15.45 11.28
N TRP A 34 -2.21 16.57 11.34
CA TRP A 34 -2.17 17.46 12.49
C TRP A 34 -3.52 18.16 12.70
N LEU A 35 -4.02 18.84 11.67
CA LEU A 35 -5.26 19.63 11.73
C LEU A 35 -6.49 18.78 12.08
N THR A 36 -6.48 17.51 11.73
CA THR A 36 -7.59 16.59 11.99
C THR A 36 -7.32 15.63 13.15
N GLU A 37 -6.22 15.77 13.89
CA GLU A 37 -5.84 14.87 14.99
C GLU A 37 -5.89 13.38 14.57
N THR A 38 -5.42 13.05 13.36
CA THR A 38 -5.57 11.72 12.76
C THR A 38 -4.68 10.68 13.43
N PHE A 39 -3.44 11.05 13.79
CA PHE A 39 -2.43 10.09 14.27
C PHE A 39 -2.92 9.18 15.42
N PRO A 40 -3.43 9.68 16.57
CA PRO A 40 -3.90 8.80 17.64
C PRO A 40 -5.12 7.95 17.24
N ARG A 41 -5.87 8.37 16.21
CA ARG A 41 -7.11 7.70 15.76
C ARG A 41 -6.87 6.72 14.61
N SER A 42 -5.73 6.75 13.92
CA SER A 42 -5.45 5.90 12.75
C SER A 42 -4.60 4.66 13.07
N ILE A 43 -3.93 4.62 14.23
CA ILE A 43 -3.01 3.52 14.57
C ILE A 43 -3.69 2.26 15.14
N TYR A 44 -5.01 2.29 15.33
CA TYR A 44 -5.73 1.17 15.95
C TYR A 44 -5.57 -0.19 15.21
N PRO A 45 -5.44 -0.29 13.87
CA PRO A 45 -5.30 -1.58 13.18
C PRO A 45 -3.99 -2.30 13.52
N TYR A 46 -2.96 -1.57 13.93
CA TYR A 46 -1.63 -2.14 14.25
C TYR A 46 -1.71 -3.21 15.34
N ARG A 47 -2.69 -3.12 16.27
CA ARG A 47 -2.86 -4.16 17.30
C ARG A 47 -3.24 -5.52 16.70
N GLN A 48 -3.93 -5.56 15.56
CA GLN A 48 -4.31 -6.82 14.93
C GLN A 48 -3.15 -7.41 14.12
N LEU A 49 -2.36 -6.54 13.49
CA LEU A 49 -1.22 -6.95 12.64
C LEU A 49 -0.02 -7.46 13.43
N PHE A 50 0.22 -6.93 14.63
CA PHE A 50 1.44 -7.21 15.41
C PHE A 50 1.18 -7.98 16.72
N THR A 51 0.00 -8.59 16.88
CA THR A 51 -0.27 -9.47 18.04
C THR A 51 0.31 -10.86 17.80
N PRO A 52 1.19 -11.39 18.70
CA PRO A 52 1.71 -12.75 18.58
C PRO A 52 0.60 -13.80 18.55
N GLY A 53 0.73 -14.76 17.63
CA GLY A 53 -0.23 -15.86 17.47
C GLY A 53 -1.40 -15.57 16.52
N ILE A 54 -1.47 -14.37 15.94
CA ILE A 54 -2.39 -14.08 14.84
C ILE A 54 -1.73 -14.49 13.52
N ILE A 55 -2.40 -15.40 12.79
CA ILE A 55 -2.06 -15.71 11.40
C ILE A 55 -2.34 -14.46 10.57
N GLY A 56 -1.37 -13.99 9.80
CA GLY A 56 -1.50 -12.79 8.97
C GLY A 56 -2.71 -12.90 8.03
N ALA A 57 -3.33 -11.77 7.69
CA ALA A 57 -4.53 -11.79 6.84
C ALA A 57 -4.29 -12.49 5.49
N HIS A 58 -3.10 -12.32 4.91
CA HIS A 58 -2.74 -12.87 3.60
C HIS A 58 -2.55 -14.39 3.58
N GLU A 59 -1.99 -14.97 4.64
CA GLU A 59 -1.68 -16.40 4.71
C GLU A 59 -2.84 -17.24 5.30
N ASN A 60 -3.88 -16.57 5.81
CA ASN A 60 -5.04 -17.24 6.39
C ASN A 60 -6.03 -17.67 5.30
N PRO A 61 -6.29 -18.98 5.12
CA PRO A 61 -7.20 -19.48 4.09
C PRO A 61 -8.63 -18.95 4.20
N GLN A 62 -9.06 -18.51 5.38
CA GLN A 62 -10.36 -17.88 5.59
C GLN A 62 -10.53 -16.60 4.76
N TRP A 63 -9.44 -15.89 4.48
CA TRP A 63 -9.44 -14.62 3.75
C TRP A 63 -9.01 -14.76 2.29
N HIS A 64 -8.96 -15.99 1.77
CA HIS A 64 -8.67 -16.23 0.35
C HIS A 64 -9.67 -15.47 -0.54
N ILE A 65 -9.14 -14.69 -1.50
CA ILE A 65 -9.96 -13.84 -2.37
C ILE A 65 -10.55 -14.70 -3.49
N ASN A 66 -11.79 -15.14 -3.35
CA ASN A 66 -12.46 -15.99 -4.36
C ASN A 66 -13.01 -15.20 -5.57
N LYS A 67 -13.15 -13.87 -5.44
CA LYS A 67 -13.56 -12.95 -6.52
C LYS A 67 -12.34 -12.60 -7.39
N PRO A 68 -12.55 -11.98 -8.58
CA PRO A 68 -11.43 -11.54 -9.39
C PRO A 68 -10.47 -10.63 -8.60
N PHE A 69 -9.18 -10.91 -8.71
CA PHE A 69 -8.12 -10.23 -7.96
C PHE A 69 -7.00 -9.78 -8.89
N GLY A 70 -6.57 -8.53 -8.74
CA GLY A 70 -5.42 -7.96 -9.44
C GLY A 70 -4.34 -7.50 -8.46
N TYR A 71 -3.08 -7.61 -8.87
CA TYR A 71 -1.93 -7.22 -8.06
C TYR A 71 -0.89 -6.45 -8.90
N SER A 72 -0.48 -5.28 -8.40
CA SER A 72 0.59 -4.46 -8.97
C SER A 72 1.80 -4.51 -8.05
N PHE A 73 2.92 -4.99 -8.58
CA PHE A 73 4.19 -5.11 -7.89
C PHE A 73 5.07 -3.90 -8.19
N PHE A 74 5.48 -3.21 -7.13
CA PHE A 74 6.46 -2.12 -7.16
C PHE A 74 7.71 -2.54 -6.37
N PRO A 75 8.92 -2.36 -6.91
CA PRO A 75 10.13 -2.99 -6.37
C PRO A 75 10.60 -2.42 -5.03
N LYS A 76 10.19 -1.20 -4.64
CA LYS A 76 10.54 -0.59 -3.34
C LYS A 76 9.41 -0.65 -2.31
N GLU A 77 8.38 -1.46 -2.54
CA GLU A 77 7.39 -1.79 -1.52
C GLU A 77 8.07 -2.38 -0.27
N LEU A 78 7.46 -2.20 0.91
CA LEU A 78 7.98 -2.66 2.21
C LEU A 78 8.17 -4.18 2.28
N ALA A 79 7.26 -4.90 1.63
CA ALA A 79 7.25 -6.34 1.54
C ALA A 79 6.99 -6.74 0.08
N PRO A 80 8.01 -6.72 -0.79
CA PRO A 80 7.84 -7.09 -2.19
C PRO A 80 7.53 -8.59 -2.29
N ILE A 81 6.29 -8.91 -2.65
CA ILE A 81 5.80 -10.31 -2.69
C ILE A 81 5.90 -10.86 -4.12
N PRO A 82 6.61 -11.99 -4.33
CA PRO A 82 6.70 -12.59 -5.65
C PRO A 82 5.33 -13.13 -6.10
N ARG A 83 5.07 -13.11 -7.41
CA ARG A 83 3.83 -13.60 -8.00
C ARG A 83 3.37 -14.95 -7.47
N ALA A 84 4.27 -15.93 -7.37
CA ALA A 84 3.94 -17.27 -6.89
C ALA A 84 3.35 -17.30 -5.47
N TRP A 85 3.67 -16.32 -4.62
CA TRP A 85 3.09 -16.20 -3.29
C TRP A 85 1.74 -15.50 -3.34
N VAL A 86 1.60 -14.45 -4.14
CA VAL A 86 0.32 -13.75 -4.38
C VAL A 86 -0.74 -14.71 -4.92
N GLU A 87 -0.37 -15.62 -5.82
CA GLU A 87 -1.27 -16.63 -6.39
C GLU A 87 -1.86 -17.58 -5.33
N THR A 88 -1.22 -17.73 -4.16
CA THR A 88 -1.76 -18.55 -3.07
C THR A 88 -2.87 -17.87 -2.26
N THR A 89 -3.04 -16.55 -2.41
CA THR A 89 -3.94 -15.75 -1.57
C THR A 89 -5.27 -15.40 -2.25
N GLY A 90 -5.44 -15.71 -3.53
CA GLY A 90 -6.66 -15.38 -4.25
C GLY A 90 -6.69 -15.86 -5.70
N ASN A 91 -7.87 -15.70 -6.31
CA ASN A 91 -8.11 -15.90 -7.75
C ASN A 91 -7.45 -14.77 -8.55
N LEU A 92 -6.14 -14.82 -8.70
CA LEU A 92 -5.33 -13.78 -9.35
C LEU A 92 -5.55 -13.79 -10.87
N ASN A 93 -6.20 -12.75 -11.39
CA ASN A 93 -6.46 -12.56 -12.82
C ASN A 93 -5.36 -11.76 -13.51
N ILE A 94 -4.79 -10.78 -12.82
CA ILE A 94 -3.75 -9.90 -13.37
C ILE A 94 -2.64 -9.68 -12.35
N TYR A 95 -1.40 -9.79 -12.81
CA TYR A 95 -0.19 -9.43 -12.08
C TYR A 95 0.64 -8.50 -12.96
N ARG A 96 0.93 -7.30 -12.48
CA ARG A 96 1.76 -6.30 -13.18
C ARG A 96 3.02 -6.07 -12.36
N GLN A 97 4.15 -6.06 -13.03
CA GLN A 97 5.45 -5.86 -12.39
C GLN A 97 6.11 -4.63 -13.00
N HIS A 98 6.40 -3.66 -12.14
CA HIS A 98 7.01 -2.39 -12.52
C HIS A 98 8.51 -2.40 -12.24
N GLU A 99 9.26 -1.59 -12.98
CA GLU A 99 10.72 -1.46 -12.84
C GLU A 99 11.14 -0.43 -11.78
N SER A 100 10.23 0.45 -11.37
CA SER A 100 10.46 1.52 -10.39
C SER A 100 9.19 1.81 -9.58
N GLY A 101 9.32 2.58 -8.50
CA GLY A 101 8.24 2.93 -7.57
C GLY A 101 8.30 2.15 -6.25
N GLY A 102 7.81 2.80 -5.19
CA GLY A 102 7.78 2.27 -3.83
C GLY A 102 6.39 2.06 -3.25
N HIS A 103 6.32 2.21 -1.92
CA HIS A 103 5.13 1.92 -1.14
C HIS A 103 3.95 2.83 -1.48
N PHE A 104 4.22 4.07 -1.89
CA PHE A 104 3.19 5.04 -2.23
C PHE A 104 2.98 5.06 -3.74
N ALA A 105 2.74 3.90 -4.35
CA ALA A 105 2.59 3.75 -5.80
C ALA A 105 1.65 4.76 -6.47
N ALA A 106 0.53 5.09 -5.84
CA ALA A 106 -0.42 6.09 -6.36
C ALA A 106 0.15 7.53 -6.41
N MET A 107 1.10 7.84 -5.54
CA MET A 107 1.80 9.12 -5.48
C MET A 107 3.04 9.11 -6.39
N GLU A 108 3.80 8.01 -6.40
CA GLU A 108 5.08 7.92 -7.11
C GLU A 108 4.94 7.56 -8.59
N LYS A 109 3.95 6.72 -8.93
CA LYS A 109 3.73 6.12 -10.26
C LYS A 109 2.24 6.09 -10.58
N SER A 110 1.62 7.27 -10.50
CA SER A 110 0.16 7.44 -10.66
C SER A 110 -0.36 6.92 -12.00
N GLU A 111 0.35 7.18 -13.09
CA GLU A 111 -0.01 6.72 -14.44
C GLU A 111 0.08 5.19 -14.56
N ASP A 112 1.16 4.59 -14.05
CA ASP A 112 1.36 3.14 -14.08
C ASP A 112 0.28 2.41 -13.25
N LEU A 113 -0.01 2.89 -12.04
CA LEU A 113 -1.05 2.31 -11.19
C LEU A 113 -2.45 2.50 -11.79
N LEU A 114 -2.73 3.65 -12.41
CA LEU A 114 -4.01 3.88 -13.07
C LEU A 114 -4.19 2.94 -14.26
N ALA A 115 -3.16 2.77 -15.10
CA ALA A 115 -3.20 1.85 -16.24
C ALA A 115 -3.48 0.41 -15.80
N ASP A 116 -2.85 -0.05 -14.70
CA ASP A 116 -3.12 -1.36 -14.13
C ASP A 116 -4.58 -1.52 -13.66
N VAL A 117 -5.15 -0.48 -13.03
CA VAL A 117 -6.55 -0.48 -12.56
C VAL A 117 -7.51 -0.52 -13.74
N GLU A 118 -7.28 0.29 -14.79
CA GLU A 118 -8.10 0.30 -16.00
C GLU A 118 -8.06 -1.04 -16.73
N GLU A 119 -6.87 -1.64 -16.85
CA GLU A 119 -6.72 -2.97 -17.42
C GLU A 119 -7.47 -4.02 -16.60
N PHE A 120 -7.33 -4.00 -15.27
CA PHE A 120 -8.06 -4.92 -14.40
C PHE A 120 -9.57 -4.79 -14.57
N LEU A 121 -10.10 -3.56 -14.58
CA LEU A 121 -11.52 -3.32 -14.79
C LEU A 121 -11.99 -3.82 -16.16
N GLY A 122 -11.21 -3.61 -17.22
CA GLY A 122 -11.50 -4.13 -18.56
C GLY A 122 -11.54 -5.66 -18.63
N LEU A 123 -10.86 -6.36 -17.73
CA LEU A 123 -10.85 -7.82 -17.65
C LEU A 123 -12.01 -8.41 -16.82
N VAL A 124 -12.45 -7.71 -15.78
CA VAL A 124 -13.32 -8.31 -14.75
C VAL A 124 -14.71 -7.68 -14.65
N TRP A 125 -14.92 -6.51 -15.26
CA TRP A 125 -16.19 -5.83 -15.27
C TRP A 125 -17.02 -6.29 -16.47
N GLU A 126 -18.06 -7.08 -16.23
CA GLU A 126 -19.06 -7.41 -17.24
C GLU A 126 -19.87 -6.14 -17.58
N ASN A 127 -19.97 -5.81 -18.88
CA ASN A 127 -20.78 -4.69 -19.36
C ASN A 127 -22.29 -4.93 -19.21
#